data_AF-A0A453EF79-F1
#
_entry.id   AF-A0A453EF79-F1
#
_cell.length_a   1.000
_cell.length_b   1.000
_cell.length_c   1.000
_cell.angle_alpha   90.00
_cell.angle_beta   90.00
_cell.angle_gamma   90.00
#
_symmetry.space_group_name_H-M   'P 1'
#
loop_
_entity.id
_entity.type
_entity.pdbx_description
1 polymer ?
#
loop_
_entity_poly.entity_id
_entity_poly.type
_entity_poly.pdbx_seq_one_letter_code
_entity_poly.pdbx_strand_id
1 'polypeptide(L)'
;MSISSARQRRSTAASPLTDDGYSKEAKERRRRTDGEEVEEGIRWFLPFLALGLLRHMSASSNLIHDCDEVFNYWEPLHFLLYRSGFQTWEYSSDHALRSYLYLFIHGLVAGPASSIFGSEHKVRVFYAVRIFLGLLSTITETVLVVALSRRYGKRLACYVLAMLCLTSGCFFASTSFLPSSFSMYAVTLSSALFLLEKYACAVSVAAAGVILGWPFSILVFLPVTVYSLLRGHFKRVFLSGLLTSLCLLVSNAITVSVFYDVKRSIFI
;
A
#
# COMPACT_ATOMS: atom_id res chain seq x y z
N MET A 1 16.89 -51.61 50.48
CA MET A 1 16.88 -50.17 50.14
C MET A 1 17.97 -49.51 50.96
N SER A 2 18.99 -48.99 50.28
CA SER A 2 20.32 -48.74 50.86
C SER A 2 20.71 -47.27 50.63
N ILE A 3 21.13 -46.60 51.72
CA ILE A 3 22.17 -45.53 51.80
C ILE A 3 21.81 -44.19 51.11
N SER A 4 22.15 -42.97 51.57
CA SER A 4 22.75 -42.38 52.77
C SER A 4 22.88 -40.87 52.48
N SER A 5 23.16 -40.12 53.56
CA SER A 5 23.97 -38.90 53.65
C SER A 5 23.46 -37.56 53.09
N ALA A 6 23.22 -36.68 54.06
CA ALA A 6 23.19 -35.23 53.93
C ALA A 6 24.49 -34.66 53.35
N ARG A 7 24.39 -33.61 52.50
CA ARG A 7 25.53 -32.78 52.11
C ARG A 7 25.13 -31.30 51.91
N GLN A 8 25.30 -30.55 53.00
CA GLN A 8 26.03 -29.28 53.09
C GLN A 8 25.64 -28.09 52.17
N ARG A 9 25.06 -27.06 52.79
CA ARG A 9 24.97 -25.67 52.29
C ARG A 9 26.39 -25.13 52.06
N ARG A 10 26.72 -24.66 50.86
CA ARG A 10 27.98 -23.96 50.57
C ARG A 10 27.74 -22.46 50.54
N SER A 11 28.41 -21.73 51.43
CA SER A 11 28.52 -20.27 51.43
C SER A 11 29.57 -19.81 50.42
N THR A 12 29.17 -18.80 49.63
CA THR A 12 29.99 -17.74 48.98
C THR A 12 31.33 -18.09 48.34
N ALA A 13 31.39 -17.94 47.01
CA ALA A 13 32.55 -17.37 46.33
C ALA A 13 32.03 -16.39 45.27
N ALA A 14 32.36 -15.11 45.42
CA ALA A 14 32.11 -14.10 44.40
C ALA A 14 32.90 -14.47 43.14
N SER A 15 32.20 -14.70 42.03
CA SER A 15 32.83 -14.83 40.72
C SER A 15 33.15 -13.42 40.19
N PRO A 16 34.32 -13.21 39.57
CA PRO A 16 34.62 -11.93 38.94
C PRO A 16 33.63 -11.69 37.81
N LEU A 17 33.14 -10.45 37.70
CA LEU A 17 32.40 -9.95 36.54
C LEU A 17 33.34 -10.03 35.33
N THR A 18 33.35 -11.16 34.63
CA THR A 18 34.02 -11.24 33.33
C THR A 18 33.08 -10.69 32.27
N ASP A 19 33.61 -9.74 31.51
CA ASP A 19 33.04 -9.05 30.34
C ASP A 19 32.85 -10.01 29.13
N ASP A 20 32.54 -11.28 29.40
CA ASP A 20 32.47 -12.37 28.43
C ASP A 20 31.09 -12.47 27.74
N GLY A 21 30.07 -11.83 28.31
CA GLY A 21 28.73 -11.79 27.72
C GLY A 21 28.71 -11.02 26.40
N TYR A 22 29.35 -9.85 26.38
CA TYR A 22 29.42 -9.01 25.19
C TYR A 22 30.26 -9.65 24.08
N SER A 23 31.34 -10.34 24.45
CA SER A 23 32.21 -11.04 23.49
C SER A 23 31.56 -12.30 22.91
N LYS A 24 30.76 -13.04 23.69
CA LYS A 24 29.95 -14.16 23.19
C LYS A 24 28.83 -13.70 22.26
N GLU A 25 28.06 -12.67 22.63
CA GLU A 25 27.01 -12.12 21.78
C GLU A 25 27.55 -11.52 20.48
N ALA A 26 28.70 -10.84 20.53
CA ALA A 26 29.38 -10.32 19.35
C ALA A 26 29.92 -11.45 18.44
N LYS A 27 30.44 -12.52 19.03
CA LYS A 27 30.96 -13.69 18.30
C LYS A 27 29.84 -14.57 17.74
N GLU A 28 28.68 -14.60 18.39
CA GLU A 28 27.46 -15.27 17.94
C GLU A 28 26.75 -14.45 16.85
N ARG A 29 26.72 -13.11 16.95
CA ARG A 29 26.37 -12.22 15.83
C ARG A 29 27.29 -12.45 14.63
N ARG A 30 28.61 -12.51 14.84
CA ARG A 30 29.58 -12.77 13.75
C ARG A 30 29.36 -14.15 13.12
N ARG A 31 29.14 -15.20 13.92
CA ARG A 31 28.84 -16.55 13.41
C ARG A 31 27.50 -16.64 12.67
N ARG A 32 26.48 -15.88 13.04
CA ARG A 32 25.25 -15.74 12.23
C ARG A 32 25.53 -15.03 10.90
N THR A 33 26.43 -14.05 10.90
CA THR A 33 26.75 -13.25 9.70
C THR A 33 27.59 -14.03 8.68
N ASP A 34 28.46 -14.94 9.15
CA ASP A 34 29.37 -15.71 8.27
C ASP A 34 28.78 -17.06 7.81
N GLY A 35 27.63 -17.50 8.34
CA GLY A 35 27.02 -18.81 8.08
C GLY A 35 25.62 -18.81 7.48
N GLU A 36 24.96 -17.64 7.37
CA GLU A 36 23.77 -17.50 6.54
C GLU A 36 24.22 -17.39 5.09
N GLU A 37 24.17 -18.51 4.35
CA GLU A 37 23.86 -18.42 2.92
C GLU A 37 22.71 -17.41 2.83
N VAL A 38 22.92 -16.27 2.16
CA VAL A 38 21.88 -15.26 1.96
C VAL A 38 20.74 -16.00 1.28
N GLU A 39 19.75 -16.43 2.07
CA GLU A 39 18.68 -17.30 1.59
C GLU A 39 17.93 -16.48 0.56
N GLU A 40 18.26 -16.71 -0.72
CA GLU A 40 17.88 -15.78 -1.79
C GLU A 40 16.37 -15.72 -1.81
N GLY A 41 15.79 -14.59 -1.38
CA GLY A 41 14.34 -14.46 -1.15
C GLY A 41 13.51 -14.88 -2.36
N ILE A 42 12.19 -15.00 -2.18
CA ILE A 42 11.30 -15.38 -3.28
C ILE A 42 11.51 -14.41 -4.46
N ARG A 43 11.79 -14.97 -5.64
CA ARG A 43 11.96 -14.19 -6.87
C ARG A 43 10.63 -13.55 -7.25
N TRP A 44 10.67 -12.34 -7.81
CA TRP A 44 9.48 -11.56 -8.18
C TRP A 44 8.49 -12.29 -9.09
N PHE A 45 8.98 -13.14 -10.00
CA PHE A 45 8.17 -13.75 -11.04
C PHE A 45 6.98 -14.57 -10.49
N LEU A 46 7.22 -15.43 -9.50
CA LEU A 46 6.20 -16.30 -8.93
C LEU A 46 5.03 -15.53 -8.28
N PRO A 47 5.25 -14.65 -7.28
CA PRO A 47 4.17 -13.85 -6.70
C PRO A 47 3.50 -12.93 -7.72
N PHE A 48 4.26 -12.32 -8.63
CA PHE A 48 3.70 -11.44 -9.67
C PHE A 48 2.76 -12.20 -10.60
N LEU A 49 3.14 -13.40 -11.06
CA LEU A 49 2.30 -14.23 -11.91
C LEU A 49 1.05 -14.73 -11.17
N ALA A 50 1.23 -15.27 -9.96
CA ALA A 50 0.14 -15.84 -9.18
C ALA A 50 -0.91 -14.78 -8.81
N LEU A 51 -0.46 -13.65 -8.25
CA LEU A 51 -1.35 -12.54 -7.92
C LEU A 51 -1.90 -11.91 -9.20
N GLY A 52 -1.07 -11.68 -10.22
CA GLY A 52 -1.48 -11.07 -11.48
C GLY A 52 -2.61 -11.80 -12.18
N LEU A 53 -2.57 -13.14 -12.20
CA LEU A 53 -3.67 -13.96 -12.72
C LEU A 53 -4.97 -13.72 -11.94
N LEU A 54 -4.91 -13.73 -10.61
CA LEU A 54 -6.09 -13.53 -9.76
C LEU A 54 -6.63 -12.10 -9.82
N ARG A 55 -5.77 -11.09 -9.91
CA ARG A 55 -6.19 -9.68 -10.07
C ARG A 55 -6.74 -9.41 -11.46
N HIS A 56 -6.23 -10.10 -12.48
CA HIS A 56 -6.81 -10.06 -13.81
C HIS A 56 -8.19 -10.76 -13.86
N MET A 57 -8.33 -11.89 -13.18
CA MET A 57 -9.63 -12.54 -12.99
C MET A 57 -10.60 -11.60 -12.28
N SER A 58 -10.19 -10.94 -11.20
CA SER A 58 -11.01 -9.93 -10.53
C SER A 58 -11.40 -8.79 -11.46
N ALA A 59 -10.48 -8.30 -12.28
CA ALA A 59 -10.77 -7.19 -13.18
C ALA A 59 -11.85 -7.54 -14.20
N SER A 60 -11.89 -8.81 -14.66
CA SER A 60 -12.80 -9.28 -15.70
C SER A 60 -14.12 -9.86 -15.19
N SER A 61 -14.14 -10.51 -14.03
CA SER A 61 -15.33 -11.23 -13.53
C SER A 61 -15.93 -10.71 -12.24
N ASN A 62 -15.23 -9.82 -11.51
CA ASN A 62 -15.74 -9.30 -10.25
C ASN A 62 -16.88 -8.30 -10.47
N LEU A 63 -17.87 -8.37 -9.59
CA LEU A 63 -19.01 -7.46 -9.52
C LEU A 63 -18.60 -6.12 -8.91
N ILE A 64 -19.40 -5.08 -9.15
CA ILE A 64 -19.33 -3.84 -8.39
C ILE A 64 -20.17 -4.03 -7.13
N HIS A 65 -19.52 -3.99 -5.96
CA HIS A 65 -20.16 -4.31 -4.67
C HIS A 65 -20.68 -3.08 -3.93
N ASP A 66 -20.19 -1.89 -4.27
CA ASP A 66 -20.52 -0.64 -3.59
C ASP A 66 -21.20 0.35 -4.55
N CYS A 67 -22.30 0.94 -4.11
CA CYS A 67 -22.99 2.01 -4.82
C CYS A 67 -22.12 3.27 -4.96
N ASP A 68 -21.22 3.51 -4.00
CA ASP A 68 -20.27 4.62 -4.04
C ASP A 68 -19.31 4.48 -5.22
N GLU A 69 -18.91 3.24 -5.55
CA GLU A 69 -18.08 2.97 -6.72
C GLU A 69 -18.76 3.46 -8.00
N VAL A 70 -20.05 3.14 -8.16
CA VAL A 70 -20.82 3.49 -9.36
C VAL A 70 -21.06 4.99 -9.40
N PHE A 71 -21.77 5.54 -8.41
CA PHE A 71 -22.33 6.88 -8.48
C PHE A 71 -21.33 7.99 -8.15
N ASN A 72 -20.30 7.68 -7.38
CA ASN A 72 -19.31 8.67 -6.94
C ASN A 72 -17.93 8.52 -7.60
N TYR A 73 -17.71 7.48 -8.42
CA TYR A 73 -16.45 7.33 -9.17
C TYR A 73 -16.65 6.99 -10.65
N TRP A 74 -17.37 5.93 -11.00
CA TRP A 74 -17.58 5.55 -12.40
C TRP A 74 -18.42 6.57 -13.18
N GLU A 75 -19.58 6.95 -12.68
CA GLU A 75 -20.47 7.92 -13.31
C GLU A 75 -19.82 9.31 -13.46
N PRO A 76 -19.19 9.89 -12.42
CA PRO A 76 -18.47 11.15 -12.56
C PRO A 76 -17.29 11.09 -13.54
N LEU A 77 -16.53 9.98 -13.56
CA LEU A 77 -15.46 9.80 -14.54
C LEU A 77 -16.02 9.71 -15.97
N HIS A 78 -17.12 8.98 -16.16
CA HIS A 78 -17.83 8.91 -17.43
C HIS A 78 -18.34 10.30 -17.85
N PHE A 79 -18.91 11.08 -16.93
CA PHE A 79 -19.33 12.47 -17.18
C PHE A 79 -18.18 13.35 -17.65
N LEU A 80 -17.00 13.24 -17.04
CA LEU A 80 -15.81 13.99 -17.46
C LEU A 80 -15.35 13.62 -18.87
N LEU A 81 -15.38 12.34 -19.23
CA LEU A 81 -14.91 11.83 -20.51
C LEU A 81 -15.88 12.09 -21.67
N TYR A 82 -17.18 11.87 -21.43
CA TYR A 82 -18.20 11.83 -22.48
C TYR A 82 -19.22 12.95 -22.40
N ARG A 83 -19.09 13.86 -21.42
CA ARG A 83 -20.04 14.96 -21.17
C ARG A 83 -21.50 14.49 -21.03
N SER A 84 -21.68 13.26 -20.55
CA SER A 84 -22.96 12.59 -20.37
C SER A 84 -22.89 11.64 -19.17
N GLY A 85 -24.03 11.30 -18.57
CA GLY A 85 -24.10 10.51 -17.35
C GLY A 85 -24.28 11.36 -16.10
N PHE A 86 -24.13 10.74 -14.92
CA PHE A 86 -24.48 11.35 -13.65
C PHE A 86 -23.30 12.08 -13.00
N GLN A 87 -23.51 13.34 -12.62
CA GLN A 87 -22.66 14.03 -11.66
C GLN A 87 -23.35 14.01 -10.30
N THR A 88 -22.75 13.34 -9.31
CA THR A 88 -23.22 13.41 -7.93
C THR A 88 -23.10 14.84 -7.37
N TRP A 89 -24.00 15.17 -6.45
CA TRP A 89 -23.97 16.42 -5.69
C TRP A 89 -22.66 16.58 -4.89
N GLU A 90 -21.98 15.47 -4.55
CA GLU A 90 -20.69 15.51 -3.85
C GLU A 90 -19.57 16.17 -4.66
N TYR A 91 -19.66 16.19 -5.99
CA TYR A 91 -18.76 16.95 -6.88
C TYR A 91 -19.40 18.24 -7.42
N SER A 92 -20.60 18.62 -6.95
CA SER A 92 -21.19 19.91 -7.32
C SER A 92 -20.44 21.05 -6.64
N SER A 93 -20.37 22.22 -7.30
CA SER A 93 -19.76 23.42 -6.71
C SER A 93 -20.45 23.90 -5.44
N ASP A 94 -21.72 23.53 -5.28
CA ASP A 94 -22.54 24.00 -4.17
C ASP A 94 -22.20 23.27 -2.86
N HIS A 95 -21.72 22.02 -2.95
CA HIS A 95 -21.41 21.19 -1.78
C HIS A 95 -19.93 20.80 -1.67
N ALA A 96 -19.25 20.58 -2.81
CA ALA A 96 -17.80 20.35 -2.93
C ALA A 96 -17.21 19.33 -1.91
N LEU A 97 -17.93 18.24 -1.63
CA LEU A 97 -17.51 17.21 -0.67
C LEU A 97 -16.37 16.32 -1.16
N ARG A 98 -16.28 16.10 -2.48
CA ARG A 98 -15.20 15.33 -3.12
C ARG A 98 -14.39 16.20 -4.06
N SER A 99 -13.08 15.96 -4.07
CA SER A 99 -12.19 16.56 -5.05
C SER A 99 -12.12 15.73 -6.32
N TYR A 100 -12.13 16.41 -7.47
CA TYR A 100 -11.90 15.82 -8.78
C TYR A 100 -10.49 15.23 -8.96
N LEU A 101 -9.55 15.45 -8.02
CA LEU A 101 -8.17 14.97 -8.15
C LEU A 101 -8.10 13.45 -8.29
N TYR A 102 -8.89 12.71 -7.50
CA TYR A 102 -8.90 11.26 -7.56
C TYR A 102 -9.40 10.74 -8.93
N LEU A 103 -10.46 11.37 -9.45
CA LEU A 103 -10.98 11.10 -10.79
C LEU A 103 -9.96 11.44 -11.87
N PHE A 104 -9.26 12.56 -11.73
CA PHE A 104 -8.26 13.00 -12.70
C PHE A 104 -7.10 12.00 -12.82
N ILE A 105 -6.58 11.49 -11.70
CA ILE A 105 -5.51 10.48 -11.70
C ILE A 105 -5.92 9.24 -12.49
N HIS A 106 -7.16 8.76 -12.31
CA HIS A 106 -7.67 7.58 -13.04
C HIS A 106 -8.10 7.93 -14.47
N GLY A 107 -8.47 9.19 -14.71
CA GLY A 107 -8.69 9.78 -16.02
C GLY A 107 -7.45 9.78 -16.91
N LEU A 108 -6.23 9.76 -16.33
CA LEU A 108 -4.99 9.56 -17.09
C LEU A 108 -4.90 8.19 -17.76
N VAL A 109 -5.65 7.19 -17.26
CA VAL A 109 -5.77 5.87 -17.88
C VAL A 109 -7.02 5.83 -18.77
N ALA A 110 -8.15 6.30 -18.25
CA ALA A 110 -9.43 6.22 -18.94
C ALA A 110 -9.52 7.12 -20.18
N GLY A 111 -8.89 8.30 -20.15
CA GLY A 111 -8.86 9.27 -21.25
C GLY A 111 -8.18 8.72 -22.50
N PRO A 112 -6.89 8.32 -22.42
CA PRO A 112 -6.21 7.67 -23.53
C PRO A 112 -6.93 6.40 -24.00
N ALA A 113 -7.45 5.57 -23.08
CA ALA A 113 -8.22 4.39 -23.44
C ALA A 113 -9.49 4.76 -24.24
N SER A 114 -10.20 5.81 -23.85
CA SER A 114 -11.37 6.31 -24.59
C SER A 114 -10.99 6.84 -25.97
N SER A 115 -9.87 7.53 -26.10
CA SER A 115 -9.38 8.01 -27.40
C SER A 115 -8.95 6.86 -28.32
N ILE A 116 -8.34 5.81 -27.78
CA ILE A 116 -7.86 4.64 -28.55
C ILE A 116 -9.02 3.75 -28.99
N PHE A 117 -9.96 3.45 -28.08
CA PHE A 117 -11.07 2.55 -28.38
C PHE A 117 -12.25 3.26 -29.04
N GLY A 118 -12.32 4.59 -28.98
CA GLY A 118 -13.46 5.37 -29.48
C GLY A 118 -14.63 5.42 -28.48
N SER A 119 -15.50 6.42 -28.65
CA SER A 119 -16.62 6.73 -27.75
C SER A 119 -17.68 5.62 -27.65
N GLU A 120 -17.76 4.74 -28.65
CA GLU A 120 -18.71 3.63 -28.73
C GLU A 120 -18.31 2.43 -27.86
N HIS A 121 -17.05 2.38 -27.39
CA HIS A 121 -16.48 1.21 -26.72
C HIS A 121 -16.20 1.46 -25.22
N LYS A 122 -17.15 2.12 -24.55
CA LYS A 122 -17.11 2.49 -23.11
C LYS A 122 -16.80 1.32 -22.18
N VAL A 123 -17.33 0.13 -22.48
CA VAL A 123 -17.07 -1.09 -21.71
C VAL A 123 -15.58 -1.46 -21.72
N ARG A 124 -14.86 -1.22 -22.82
CA ARG A 124 -13.41 -1.48 -22.87
C ARG A 124 -12.63 -0.49 -22.00
N VAL A 125 -13.07 0.76 -21.92
CA VAL A 125 -12.49 1.79 -21.04
C VAL A 125 -12.68 1.41 -19.57
N PHE A 126 -13.89 0.93 -19.22
CA PHE A 126 -14.17 0.38 -17.89
C PHE A 126 -13.19 -0.74 -17.52
N TYR A 127 -13.04 -1.75 -18.38
CA TYR A 127 -12.09 -2.84 -18.13
C TYR A 127 -10.63 -2.38 -18.13
N ALA A 128 -10.25 -1.39 -18.95
CA ALA A 128 -8.89 -0.85 -18.95
C ALA A 128 -8.52 -0.24 -17.58
N VAL A 129 -9.43 0.53 -16.97
CA VAL A 129 -9.23 1.08 -15.62
C VAL A 129 -9.18 -0.04 -14.58
N ARG A 130 -10.05 -1.05 -14.65
CA ARG A 130 -10.03 -2.19 -13.72
C ARG A 130 -8.75 -3.02 -13.81
N ILE A 131 -8.26 -3.27 -15.03
CA ILE A 131 -6.98 -3.95 -15.25
C ILE A 131 -5.83 -3.14 -14.67
N PHE A 132 -5.83 -1.81 -14.87
CA PHE A 132 -4.84 -0.92 -14.26
C PHE A 132 -4.84 -1.00 -12.72
N LEU A 133 -6.02 -0.97 -12.09
CA LEU A 133 -6.14 -1.15 -10.63
C LEU A 133 -5.62 -2.51 -10.18
N GLY A 134 -5.99 -3.58 -10.89
CA GLY A 134 -5.49 -4.94 -10.60
C GLY A 134 -3.97 -5.06 -10.75
N LEU A 135 -3.36 -4.37 -11.72
CA LEU A 135 -1.91 -4.30 -11.88
C LEU A 135 -1.23 -3.54 -10.74
N LEU A 136 -1.78 -2.40 -10.30
CA LEU A 136 -1.28 -1.69 -9.13
C LEU A 136 -1.30 -2.57 -7.88
N SER A 137 -2.42 -3.27 -7.64
CA SER A 137 -2.53 -4.24 -6.55
C SER A 137 -1.44 -5.30 -6.66
N THR A 138 -1.31 -5.95 -7.83
CA THR A 138 -0.33 -7.01 -8.09
C THR A 138 1.10 -6.53 -7.80
N ILE A 139 1.46 -5.33 -8.25
CA ILE A 139 2.80 -4.76 -8.02
C ILE A 139 3.03 -4.57 -6.52
N THR A 140 2.12 -3.89 -5.82
CA THR A 140 2.31 -3.56 -4.40
C THR A 140 2.38 -4.81 -3.52
N GLU A 141 1.53 -5.80 -3.77
CA GLU A 141 1.51 -7.07 -3.05
C GLU A 141 2.72 -7.94 -3.37
N THR A 142 3.18 -7.93 -4.62
CA THR A 142 4.44 -8.61 -5.01
C THR A 142 5.62 -8.02 -4.24
N VAL A 143 5.72 -6.69 -4.15
CA VAL A 143 6.78 -6.03 -3.38
C VAL A 143 6.72 -6.46 -1.91
N LEU A 144 5.51 -6.56 -1.33
CA LEU A 144 5.31 -7.02 0.05
C LEU A 144 5.78 -8.46 0.24
N VAL A 145 5.37 -9.40 -0.62
CA VAL A 145 5.78 -10.81 -0.53
C VAL A 145 7.29 -10.94 -0.64
N VAL A 146 7.92 -10.23 -1.57
CA VAL A 146 9.37 -10.25 -1.74
C VAL A 146 10.07 -9.64 -0.51
N ALA A 147 9.58 -8.52 0.01
CA ALA A 147 10.13 -7.87 1.20
C ALA A 147 10.05 -8.80 2.43
N LEU A 148 8.91 -9.46 2.65
CA LEU A 148 8.73 -10.44 3.70
C LEU A 148 9.68 -11.63 3.55
N SER A 149 9.86 -12.12 2.31
CA SER A 149 10.76 -13.26 2.07
C SER A 149 12.21 -12.94 2.42
N ARG A 150 12.65 -11.70 2.18
CA ARG A 150 14.00 -11.23 2.51
C ARG A 150 14.17 -10.97 4.01
N ARG A 151 13.10 -10.60 4.72
CA ARG A 151 13.19 -10.22 6.13
C ARG A 151 12.95 -11.38 7.10
N TYR A 152 12.04 -12.28 6.77
CA TYR A 152 11.54 -13.33 7.66
C TYR A 152 11.61 -14.73 7.05
N GLY A 153 12.18 -14.87 5.86
CA GLY A 153 12.37 -16.14 5.17
C GLY A 153 11.21 -16.55 4.25
N LYS A 154 11.49 -17.52 3.38
CA LYS A 154 10.57 -17.94 2.30
C LYS A 154 9.25 -18.52 2.81
N ARG A 155 9.27 -19.27 3.93
CA ARG A 155 8.07 -19.94 4.46
C ARG A 155 6.97 -18.95 4.82
N LEU A 156 7.31 -17.89 5.57
CA LEU A 156 6.33 -16.86 5.93
C LEU A 156 5.79 -16.16 4.69
N ALA A 157 6.66 -15.82 3.73
CA ALA A 157 6.26 -15.18 2.50
C ALA A 157 5.34 -16.06 1.63
N CYS A 158 5.55 -17.38 1.61
CA CYS A 158 4.64 -18.31 0.95
C CYS A 158 3.26 -18.34 1.61
N TYR A 159 3.20 -18.31 2.96
CA TYR A 159 1.91 -18.21 3.65
C TYR A 159 1.20 -16.89 3.35
N VAL A 160 1.92 -15.76 3.35
CA VAL A 160 1.35 -14.47 2.98
C VAL A 160 0.87 -14.46 1.53
N LEU A 161 1.66 -15.00 0.59
CA LEU A 161 1.25 -15.12 -0.81
C LEU A 161 -0.02 -15.97 -0.93
N ALA A 162 -0.09 -17.12 -0.27
CA ALA A 162 -1.28 -17.97 -0.27
C ALA A 162 -2.50 -17.23 0.29
N MET A 163 -2.36 -16.51 1.40
CA MET A 163 -3.44 -15.72 1.99
C MET A 163 -3.90 -14.58 1.07
N LEU A 164 -2.97 -13.87 0.41
CA LEU A 164 -3.30 -12.81 -0.55
C LEU A 164 -3.97 -13.34 -1.82
N CYS A 165 -3.66 -14.58 -2.22
CA CYS A 165 -4.32 -15.26 -3.34
C CYS A 165 -5.73 -15.75 -2.96
N LEU A 166 -5.93 -16.26 -1.74
CA LEU A 166 -7.16 -16.93 -1.33
C LEU A 166 -8.16 -16.01 -0.62
N THR A 167 -7.75 -14.80 -0.24
CA THR A 167 -8.62 -13.85 0.44
C THR A 167 -9.61 -13.20 -0.54
N SER A 168 -10.90 -13.45 -0.33
CA SER A 168 -11.99 -12.83 -1.08
C SER A 168 -11.98 -11.31 -0.99
N GLY A 169 -11.69 -10.74 0.20
CA GLY A 169 -11.59 -9.29 0.39
C GLY A 169 -10.54 -8.61 -0.50
N CYS A 170 -9.35 -9.20 -0.64
CA CYS A 170 -8.31 -8.70 -1.53
C CYS A 170 -8.70 -8.86 -3.00
N PHE A 171 -9.31 -10.00 -3.35
CA PHE A 171 -9.85 -10.21 -4.69
C PHE A 171 -10.84 -9.10 -5.06
N PHE A 172 -11.79 -8.76 -4.16
CA PHE A 172 -12.76 -7.71 -4.41
C PHE A 172 -12.15 -6.30 -4.45
N ALA A 173 -11.41 -5.93 -3.40
CA ALA A 173 -10.88 -4.57 -3.25
C ALA A 173 -9.88 -4.18 -4.34
N SER A 174 -9.15 -5.16 -4.91
CA SER A 174 -8.06 -4.91 -5.87
C SER A 174 -8.45 -4.32 -7.22
N THR A 175 -9.73 -4.34 -7.56
CA THR A 175 -10.23 -3.81 -8.83
C THR A 175 -11.41 -2.86 -8.64
N SER A 176 -11.74 -2.57 -7.38
CA SER A 176 -12.72 -1.56 -7.02
C SER A 176 -12.15 -0.16 -7.18
N PHE A 177 -12.89 0.70 -7.87
CA PHE A 177 -12.50 2.08 -8.11
C PHE A 177 -12.89 2.97 -6.92
N LEU A 178 -12.25 2.77 -5.76
CA LEU A 178 -12.47 3.56 -4.54
C LEU A 178 -11.15 4.04 -3.90
N PRO A 179 -11.15 5.19 -3.19
CA PRO A 179 -9.99 5.65 -2.43
C PRO A 179 -9.57 4.70 -1.30
N SER A 180 -10.50 3.87 -0.78
CA SER A 180 -10.18 2.81 0.17
C SER A 180 -9.28 1.74 -0.45
N SER A 181 -9.54 1.34 -1.71
CA SER A 181 -8.65 0.44 -2.47
C SER A 181 -7.28 1.07 -2.73
N PHE A 182 -7.23 2.37 -3.04
CA PHE A 182 -5.95 3.09 -3.13
C PHE A 182 -5.18 3.08 -1.81
N SER A 183 -5.87 3.28 -0.69
CA SER A 183 -5.28 3.18 0.66
C SER A 183 -4.72 1.79 0.91
N MET A 184 -5.43 0.74 0.49
CA MET A 184 -4.96 -0.65 0.59
C MET A 184 -3.63 -0.84 -0.17
N TYR A 185 -3.52 -0.35 -1.41
CA TYR A 185 -2.28 -0.42 -2.18
C TYR A 185 -1.15 0.33 -1.48
N ALA A 186 -1.44 1.53 -0.96
CA ALA A 186 -0.46 2.36 -0.27
C ALA A 186 0.00 1.75 1.06
N VAL A 187 -0.90 1.17 1.87
CA VAL A 187 -0.56 0.42 3.10
C VAL A 187 0.35 -0.75 2.76
N THR A 188 -0.01 -1.53 1.74
CA THR A 188 0.74 -2.70 1.29
C THR A 188 2.16 -2.30 0.85
N LEU A 189 2.27 -1.29 0.00
CA LEU A 189 3.56 -0.80 -0.50
C LEU A 189 4.39 -0.11 0.59
N SER A 190 3.77 0.72 1.44
CA SER A 190 4.45 1.38 2.56
C SER A 190 5.03 0.35 3.53
N SER A 191 4.26 -0.69 3.86
CA SER A 191 4.72 -1.80 4.71
C SER A 191 5.87 -2.55 4.06
N ALA A 192 5.80 -2.81 2.76
CA ALA A 192 6.88 -3.45 2.01
C ALA A 192 8.16 -2.61 1.98
N LEU A 193 8.05 -1.31 1.73
CA LEU A 193 9.18 -0.37 1.72
C LEU A 193 9.80 -0.23 3.12
N PHE A 194 8.98 -0.25 4.16
CA PHE A 194 9.41 -0.28 5.54
C PHE A 194 10.24 -1.54 5.84
N LEU A 195 9.77 -2.72 5.43
CA LEU A 195 10.51 -3.98 5.58
C LEU A 195 11.84 -4.01 4.79
N LEU A 196 11.91 -3.25 3.70
CA LEU A 196 13.12 -3.04 2.90
C LEU A 196 14.00 -1.88 3.42
N GLU A 197 13.69 -1.35 4.61
CA GLU A 197 14.41 -0.24 5.28
C GLU A 197 14.45 1.07 4.45
N LYS A 198 13.53 1.23 3.49
CA LYS A 198 13.34 2.44 2.68
C LYS A 198 12.36 3.39 3.36
N TYR A 199 12.71 3.84 4.56
CA TYR A 199 11.85 4.62 5.46
C TYR A 199 11.27 5.90 4.82
N ALA A 200 12.07 6.64 4.05
CA ALA A 200 11.61 7.88 3.40
C ALA A 200 10.50 7.59 2.37
N CYS A 201 10.67 6.56 1.54
CA CYS A 201 9.67 6.16 0.57
C CYS A 201 8.42 5.57 1.26
N ALA A 202 8.59 4.82 2.35
CA ALA A 202 7.46 4.29 3.12
C ALA A 202 6.56 5.42 3.62
N VAL A 203 7.13 6.44 4.27
CA VAL A 203 6.36 7.59 4.78
C VAL A 203 5.76 8.43 3.65
N SER A 204 6.46 8.60 2.54
CA SER A 204 5.92 9.29 1.36
C SER A 204 4.69 8.58 0.77
N VAL A 205 4.75 7.25 0.64
CA VAL A 205 3.62 6.43 0.17
C VAL A 205 2.48 6.43 1.20
N ALA A 206 2.80 6.40 2.49
CA ALA A 206 1.80 6.51 3.56
C ALA A 206 1.03 7.84 3.49
N ALA A 207 1.73 8.95 3.33
CA ALA A 207 1.12 10.26 3.14
C ALA A 207 0.21 10.29 1.89
N ALA A 208 0.66 9.71 0.78
CA ALA A 208 -0.16 9.60 -0.42
C ALA A 208 -1.42 8.76 -0.18
N GLY A 209 -1.31 7.62 0.53
CA GLY A 209 -2.44 6.76 0.88
C GLY A 209 -3.51 7.45 1.73
N VAL A 210 -3.09 8.28 2.69
CA VAL A 210 -4.02 9.04 3.55
C VAL A 210 -4.70 10.17 2.78
N ILE A 211 -3.96 10.92 1.96
CA ILE A 211 -4.45 12.15 1.31
C ILE A 211 -5.29 11.83 0.06
N LEU A 212 -4.81 10.93 -0.80
CA LEU A 212 -5.53 10.54 -2.03
C LEU A 212 -6.53 9.42 -1.80
N GLY A 213 -6.24 8.56 -0.82
CA GLY A 213 -7.09 7.44 -0.47
C GLY A 213 -8.14 7.87 0.56
N TRP A 214 -8.06 7.27 1.74
CA TRP A 214 -9.06 7.41 2.78
C TRP A 214 -8.42 7.97 4.06
N PRO A 215 -8.88 9.11 4.60
CA PRO A 215 -8.18 9.81 5.68
C PRO A 215 -8.07 8.98 6.96
N PHE A 216 -9.07 8.14 7.25
CA PHE A 216 -9.07 7.27 8.43
C PHE A 216 -8.02 6.15 8.37
N SER A 217 -7.45 5.88 7.19
CA SER A 217 -6.33 4.94 7.06
C SER A 217 -5.06 5.39 7.79
N ILE A 218 -4.99 6.65 8.25
CA ILE A 218 -3.89 7.18 9.06
C ILE A 218 -3.56 6.30 10.26
N LEU A 219 -4.57 5.65 10.87
CA LEU A 219 -4.38 4.74 12.00
C LEU A 219 -3.52 3.53 11.65
N VAL A 220 -3.70 2.98 10.43
CA VAL A 220 -2.92 1.83 9.94
C VAL A 220 -1.51 2.26 9.55
N PHE A 221 -1.34 3.50 9.05
CA PHE A 221 -0.03 4.05 8.71
C PHE A 221 0.79 4.53 9.92
N LEU A 222 0.13 4.82 11.05
CA LEU A 222 0.76 5.42 12.22
C LEU A 222 1.95 4.58 12.73
N PRO A 223 1.85 3.26 12.96
CA PRO A 223 2.96 2.47 13.48
C PRO A 223 4.16 2.47 12.52
N VAL A 224 3.88 2.29 11.21
CA VAL A 224 4.92 2.30 10.17
C VAL A 224 5.61 3.65 10.08
N THR A 225 4.85 4.74 10.17
CA THR A 225 5.37 6.10 10.05
C THR A 225 6.20 6.50 11.27
N VAL A 226 5.68 6.28 12.48
CA VAL A 226 6.39 6.57 13.73
C VAL A 226 7.68 5.77 13.79
N TYR A 227 7.62 4.46 13.51
CA TYR A 227 8.81 3.62 13.54
C TYR A 227 9.83 4.03 12.47
N SER A 228 9.37 4.41 11.27
CA SER A 228 10.24 4.90 10.19
C SER A 228 10.94 6.23 10.54
N LEU A 229 10.26 7.12 11.26
CA LEU A 229 10.84 8.37 11.75
C LEU A 229 11.88 8.16 12.85
N LEU A 230 11.65 7.18 13.74
CA LEU A 230 12.55 6.85 14.85
C LEU A 230 13.81 6.09 14.38
N ARG A 231 13.67 5.17 13.42
CA ARG A 231 14.80 4.35 12.92
C ARG A 231 15.55 4.99 11.76
N GLY A 232 14.86 5.74 10.90
CA GLY A 232 15.45 6.39 9.76
C GLY A 232 16.16 7.69 10.11
N HIS A 233 16.79 8.31 9.11
CA HIS A 233 17.28 9.68 9.25
C HIS A 233 16.10 10.65 9.33
N PHE A 234 15.72 11.06 10.55
CA PHE A 234 14.53 11.86 10.85
C PHE A 234 14.28 12.98 9.82
N LYS A 235 15.27 13.84 9.55
CA LYS A 235 15.14 14.96 8.60
C LYS A 235 14.74 14.49 7.20
N ARG A 236 15.34 13.42 6.69
CA ARG A 236 15.08 12.90 5.34
C ARG A 236 13.70 12.27 5.25
N VAL A 237 13.31 11.49 6.26
CA VAL A 237 12.02 10.80 6.32
C VAL A 237 10.87 11.79 6.53
N PHE A 238 11.07 12.76 7.42
CA PHE A 238 10.11 13.82 7.66
C PHE A 238 9.94 14.69 6.41
N LEU A 239 11.04 15.11 5.78
CA LEU A 239 10.98 15.95 4.57
C LEU A 239 10.32 15.21 3.40
N SER A 240 10.54 13.90 3.25
CA SER A 240 9.90 13.13 2.19
C SER A 240 8.38 13.03 2.38
N GLY A 241 7.92 12.83 3.61
CA GLY A 241 6.49 12.84 3.93
C GLY A 241 5.85 14.22 3.81
N LEU A 242 6.56 15.27 4.26
CA LEU A 242 6.10 16.65 4.16
C LEU A 242 5.99 17.09 2.70
N LEU A 243 7.01 16.80 1.88
CA LEU A 243 7.02 17.16 0.47
C LEU A 243 5.88 16.46 -0.28
N THR A 244 5.67 15.15 -0.07
CA THR A 244 4.54 14.47 -0.71
C THR A 244 3.20 15.03 -0.25
N SER A 245 3.05 15.35 1.04
CA SER A 245 1.82 15.94 1.56
C SER A 245 1.54 17.30 0.94
N LEU A 246 2.54 18.19 0.89
CA LEU A 246 2.41 19.52 0.29
C LEU A 246 2.11 19.44 -1.20
N CYS A 247 2.83 18.60 -1.95
CA CYS A 247 2.58 18.42 -3.37
C CYS A 247 1.14 17.97 -3.64
N LEU A 248 0.65 16.98 -2.90
CA LEU A 248 -0.70 16.46 -3.08
C LEU A 248 -1.78 17.47 -2.67
N LEU A 249 -1.58 18.21 -1.57
CA LEU A 249 -2.50 19.27 -1.15
C LEU A 249 -2.55 20.42 -2.15
N VAL A 250 -1.41 20.81 -2.72
CA VAL A 250 -1.34 21.82 -3.79
C VAL A 250 -2.02 21.30 -5.05
N SER A 251 -1.75 20.07 -5.49
CA SER A 251 -2.46 19.46 -6.62
C SER A 251 -3.97 19.39 -6.38
N ASN A 252 -4.38 19.11 -5.15
CA ASN A 252 -5.79 19.09 -4.76
C ASN A 252 -6.41 20.48 -4.86
N ALA A 253 -5.75 21.50 -4.30
CA ALA A 253 -6.21 22.89 -4.35
C ALA A 253 -6.32 23.41 -5.79
N ILE A 254 -5.35 23.11 -6.66
CA ILE A 254 -5.39 23.45 -8.08
C ILE A 254 -6.56 22.74 -8.77
N THR A 255 -6.78 21.47 -8.47
CA THR A 255 -7.89 20.72 -9.06
C THR A 255 -9.24 21.30 -8.64
N VAL A 256 -9.37 21.66 -7.37
CA VAL A 256 -10.56 22.33 -6.83
C VAL A 256 -10.77 23.67 -7.53
N SER A 257 -9.74 24.52 -7.65
CA SER A 257 -9.88 25.82 -8.31
C SER A 257 -10.28 25.64 -9.78
N VAL A 258 -9.63 24.76 -10.54
CA VAL A 258 -9.93 24.57 -11.96
C VAL A 258 -11.34 24.03 -12.18
N PHE A 259 -11.77 23.00 -11.46
CA PHE A 259 -13.06 22.36 -11.74
C PHE A 259 -14.25 23.11 -11.13
N TYR A 260 -14.07 23.82 -10.02
CA TYR A 260 -15.15 24.56 -9.38
C TYR A 260 -15.30 26.00 -9.87
N ASP A 261 -14.23 26.73 -10.22
CA ASP A 261 -14.39 28.07 -10.85
C ASP A 261 -14.94 27.96 -12.27
N VAL A 262 -14.46 27.00 -13.06
CA VAL A 262 -14.90 26.85 -14.46
C VAL A 262 -16.39 26.52 -14.55
N LYS A 263 -16.95 25.74 -13.61
CA LYS A 263 -18.40 25.47 -13.58
C LYS A 263 -19.22 26.65 -13.10
N ARG A 264 -18.69 27.48 -12.20
CA ARG A 264 -19.38 28.70 -11.75
C ARG A 264 -19.58 29.70 -12.89
N SER A 265 -18.69 29.74 -13.88
CA SER A 265 -18.82 30.57 -15.09
C SER A 265 -19.67 29.96 -16.23
N ILE A 266 -20.05 28.67 -16.16
CA ILE A 266 -20.84 28.01 -17.22
C ILE A 266 -22.33 27.87 -16.83
N PHE A 267 -22.65 27.98 -15.54
CA PHE A 267 -24.01 27.84 -15.00
C PHE A 267 -24.56 29.12 -14.34
N ILE A 268 -23.93 30.28 -14.58
CA ILE A 268 -24.50 31.62 -14.37
C ILE A 268 -24.68 32.25 -15.75
#